data_AF-A0A9D7P8R9-F1
#
_entry.id   AF-A0A9D7P8R9-F1
#
_cell.length_a   1.000
_cell.length_b   1.000
_cell.length_c   1.000
_cell.angle_alpha   90.00
_cell.angle_beta   90.00
_cell.angle_gamma   90.00
#
_symmetry.space_group_name_H-M   'P 1'
#
loop_
_entity.id
_entity.type
_entity.pdbx_description
1 polymer ?
#
loop_
_entity_poly.entity_id
_entity_poly.type
_entity_poly.pdbx_seq_one_letter_code
_entity_poly.pdbx_strand_id
1 'polypeptide(L)'
;MITSGNKEAYVRSNTASGNEKIKKLIVAAQEYERQRISRELHDELGQYVSTIRFGLESILSSLPTNATEAGRLAHLFSIVDKLDKEVGYFTNSLRSPVEDEGLKQIMSSFIREWEQRSGIPVKMIFSGSDDDLLDYDIKNALYRVMQETLTNIMKHAGASRVGVYLQITGSRVTLVVEDDGCGFDVKKSGLFQRRSIIWVLSACGRGLRLPADH
;
A
#
# COMPACT_ATOMS: atom_id res chain seq x y z
N MET A 1 6.08 21.91 49.11
CA MET A 1 7.31 21.94 48.29
C MET A 1 7.37 20.65 47.48
N ILE A 2 7.24 20.74 46.16
CA ILE A 2 7.40 19.59 45.26
C ILE A 2 8.91 19.34 45.11
N THR A 3 9.38 18.14 45.48
CA THR A 3 10.80 17.75 45.45
C THR A 3 11.37 17.81 44.02
N SER A 4 12.66 18.14 43.87
CA SER A 4 13.31 18.36 42.56
C SER A 4 13.17 17.15 41.60
N GLY A 5 13.13 15.92 42.13
CA GLY A 5 12.91 14.72 41.31
C GLY A 5 11.49 14.59 40.72
N ASN A 6 10.49 15.22 41.33
CA ASN A 6 9.11 15.21 40.82
C ASN A 6 8.90 16.22 39.68
N LYS A 7 9.68 17.32 39.66
CA LYS A 7 9.68 18.27 38.53
C LYS A 7 10.30 17.67 37.28
N GLU A 8 11.39 16.93 37.40
CA GLU A 8 12.05 16.28 36.24
C GLU A 8 11.20 15.17 35.63
N ALA A 9 10.53 14.35 36.46
CA ALA A 9 9.60 13.33 35.99
C ALA A 9 8.37 13.94 35.28
N TYR A 10 7.84 15.05 35.80
CA TYR A 10 6.72 15.77 35.18
C TYR A 10 7.12 16.40 33.83
N VAL A 11 8.29 17.04 33.75
CA VAL A 11 8.81 17.64 32.51
C VAL A 11 9.10 16.56 31.46
N ARG A 12 9.69 15.41 31.82
CA ARG A 12 9.90 14.26 30.91
C ARG A 12 8.59 13.68 30.38
N SER A 13 7.57 13.55 31.24
CA SER A 13 6.25 13.06 30.84
C SER A 13 5.57 14.01 29.84
N ASN A 14 5.62 15.32 30.10
CA ASN A 14 5.05 16.32 29.18
C ASN A 14 5.82 16.42 27.85
N THR A 15 7.15 16.33 27.86
CA THR A 15 7.94 16.33 26.61
C THR A 15 7.76 15.04 25.81
N ALA A 16 7.67 13.88 26.44
CA ALA A 16 7.36 12.62 25.76
C ALA A 16 5.97 12.65 25.12
N SER A 17 4.96 13.15 25.84
CA SER A 17 3.59 13.30 25.34
C SER A 17 3.49 14.34 24.21
N GLY A 18 4.25 15.43 24.30
CA GLY A 18 4.38 16.43 23.22
C GLY A 18 5.05 15.87 21.97
N ASN A 19 6.15 15.15 22.12
CA ASN A 19 6.85 14.49 21.00
C ASN A 19 5.97 13.44 20.31
N GLU A 20 5.19 12.69 21.08
CA GLU A 20 4.27 11.70 20.52
C GLU A 20 3.12 12.37 19.73
N LYS A 21 2.58 13.48 20.22
CA LYS A 21 1.61 14.29 19.47
C LYS A 21 2.19 14.85 18.17
N ILE A 22 3.41 15.37 18.21
CA ILE A 22 4.09 15.91 17.01
C ILE A 22 4.31 14.80 15.99
N LYS A 23 4.76 13.60 16.41
CA LYS A 23 4.90 12.45 15.52
C LYS A 23 3.58 12.09 14.83
N LYS A 24 2.49 12.02 15.59
CA LYS A 24 1.16 11.75 15.04
C LYS A 24 0.71 12.80 14.03
N LEU A 25 0.93 14.09 14.34
CA LEU A 25 0.62 15.19 13.43
C LEU A 25 1.44 15.13 12.14
N ILE A 26 2.73 14.79 12.23
CA ILE A 26 3.59 14.62 11.05
C ILE A 26 3.09 13.46 10.18
N VAL A 27 2.77 12.31 10.78
CA VAL A 27 2.24 11.15 10.05
C VAL A 27 0.91 11.50 9.37
N ALA A 28 0.00 12.16 10.08
CA ALA A 28 -1.29 12.60 9.53
C ALA A 28 -1.12 13.62 8.40
N ALA A 29 -0.21 14.59 8.54
CA ALA A 29 0.09 15.57 7.50
C ALA A 29 0.71 14.93 6.26
N GLN A 30 1.62 13.96 6.43
CA GLN A 30 2.18 13.18 5.32
C GLN A 30 1.11 12.34 4.62
N GLU A 31 0.16 11.78 5.38
CA GLU A 31 -0.95 11.01 4.82
C GLU A 31 -1.88 11.90 4.00
N TYR A 32 -2.26 13.05 4.55
CA TYR A 32 -3.05 14.06 3.85
C TYR A 32 -2.38 14.49 2.55
N GLU A 33 -1.08 14.79 2.59
CA GLU A 33 -0.34 15.21 1.40
C GLU A 33 -0.24 14.10 0.36
N ARG A 34 -0.05 12.84 0.78
CA ARG A 34 -0.11 11.68 -0.14
C ARG A 34 -1.47 11.55 -0.82
N GLN A 35 -2.56 11.74 -0.08
CA GLN A 35 -3.91 11.71 -0.64
C GLN A 35 -4.19 12.91 -1.58
N ARG A 36 -3.63 14.08 -1.27
CA ARG A 36 -3.73 15.28 -2.12
C ARG A 36 -2.99 15.07 -3.44
N ILE A 37 -1.73 14.63 -3.37
CA ILE A 37 -0.90 14.33 -4.54
C ILE A 37 -1.52 13.21 -5.39
N SER A 38 -2.04 12.15 -4.77
CA SER A 38 -2.78 11.08 -5.48
C SER A 38 -3.92 11.63 -6.33
N ARG A 39 -4.74 12.52 -5.77
CA ARG A 39 -5.87 13.16 -6.46
C ARG A 39 -5.40 14.06 -7.60
N GLU A 40 -4.46 14.94 -7.32
CA GLU A 40 -3.91 15.87 -8.31
C GLU A 40 -3.27 15.12 -9.50
N LEU A 41 -2.50 14.06 -9.22
CA LEU A 41 -1.94 13.21 -10.26
C LEU A 41 -3.01 12.45 -11.05
N HIS A 42 -4.06 11.94 -10.39
CA HIS A 42 -5.16 11.24 -11.07
C HIS A 42 -5.89 12.18 -12.02
N ASP A 43 -6.24 13.37 -11.55
CA ASP A 43 -6.99 14.35 -12.32
C ASP A 43 -6.16 14.86 -13.52
N GLU A 44 -4.90 15.26 -13.29
CA GLU A 44 -4.03 15.77 -14.36
C GLU A 44 -3.61 14.68 -15.37
N LEU A 45 -3.07 13.55 -14.88
CA LEU A 45 -2.60 12.49 -15.78
C LEU A 45 -3.76 11.77 -16.47
N GLY A 46 -4.88 11.56 -15.77
CA GLY A 46 -6.10 11.01 -16.36
C GLY A 46 -6.66 11.90 -17.48
N GLN A 47 -6.58 13.22 -17.32
CA GLN A 47 -6.98 14.16 -18.37
C GLN A 47 -6.05 14.10 -19.58
N TYR A 48 -4.74 13.97 -19.39
CA TYR A 48 -3.79 13.78 -20.51
C TYR A 48 -4.03 12.45 -21.23
N VAL A 49 -4.20 11.35 -20.50
CA VAL A 49 -4.51 10.03 -21.08
C VAL A 49 -5.80 10.09 -21.90
N SER A 50 -6.86 10.69 -21.34
CA SER A 50 -8.14 10.87 -22.02
C SER A 50 -8.00 11.71 -23.30
N THR A 51 -7.22 12.79 -23.23
CA THR A 51 -6.97 13.66 -24.40
C THR A 51 -6.25 12.91 -25.51
N ILE A 52 -5.22 12.13 -25.18
CA ILE A 52 -4.49 11.30 -26.16
C ILE A 52 -5.45 10.26 -26.75
N ARG A 53 -6.26 9.60 -25.92
CA ARG A 53 -7.24 8.61 -26.37
C ARG A 53 -8.23 9.20 -27.38
N PHE A 54 -8.83 10.33 -27.06
CA PHE A 54 -9.77 11.01 -27.98
C PHE A 54 -9.09 11.47 -29.26
N GLY A 55 -7.85 11.97 -29.18
CA GLY A 55 -7.06 12.32 -30.37
C GLY A 55 -6.85 11.10 -31.28
N LEU A 56 -6.51 9.94 -30.71
CA LEU A 56 -6.36 8.70 -31.47
C LEU A 56 -7.69 8.19 -32.03
N GLU A 57 -8.79 8.28 -31.30
CA GLU A 57 -10.14 7.91 -31.79
C GLU A 57 -10.59 8.81 -32.96
N SER A 58 -10.28 10.10 -32.90
CA SER A 58 -10.53 11.05 -33.98
C SER A 58 -9.71 10.74 -35.24
N ILE A 59 -8.44 10.37 -35.07
CA ILE A 59 -7.59 9.92 -36.19
C ILE A 59 -8.13 8.60 -36.75
N LEU A 60 -8.52 7.64 -35.90
CA LEU A 60 -9.06 6.35 -36.35
C LEU A 60 -10.31 6.52 -37.20
N SER A 61 -11.23 7.36 -36.73
CA SER A 61 -12.52 7.60 -37.39
C SER A 61 -12.41 8.40 -38.70
N SER A 62 -11.29 9.07 -38.94
CA SER A 62 -11.01 9.80 -40.19
C SER A 62 -10.20 9.00 -41.20
N LEU A 63 -9.72 7.80 -40.85
CA LEU A 63 -8.96 6.94 -41.75
C LEU A 63 -9.87 6.12 -42.70
N PRO A 64 -9.47 5.95 -43.98
CA PRO A 64 -10.14 5.02 -44.88
C PRO A 64 -10.06 3.57 -44.37
N THR A 65 -11.11 2.77 -44.58
CA THR A 65 -11.26 1.39 -44.08
C THR A 65 -10.12 0.42 -44.43
N ASN A 66 -9.31 0.74 -45.44
CA ASN A 66 -8.22 -0.10 -45.94
C ASN A 66 -6.81 0.44 -45.59
N ALA A 67 -6.72 1.38 -44.64
CA ALA A 67 -5.46 2.02 -44.30
C ALA A 67 -4.52 1.09 -43.52
N THR A 68 -3.28 0.94 -44.02
CA THR A 68 -2.16 0.24 -43.34
C THR A 68 -1.88 0.80 -41.93
N GLU A 69 -2.30 2.02 -41.67
CA GLU A 69 -2.15 2.73 -40.39
C GLU A 69 -3.03 2.20 -39.26
N ALA A 70 -4.06 1.39 -39.55
CA ALA A 70 -4.94 0.81 -38.52
C ALA A 70 -4.17 -0.03 -37.49
N GLY A 71 -3.14 -0.78 -37.92
CA GLY A 71 -2.29 -1.56 -37.03
C GLY A 71 -1.40 -0.70 -36.11
N ARG A 72 -0.92 0.44 -36.62
CA ARG A 72 -0.14 1.41 -35.81
C ARG A 72 -1.03 2.11 -34.80
N LEU A 73 -2.27 2.45 -35.16
CA LEU A 73 -3.23 3.03 -34.23
C LEU A 73 -3.64 2.05 -33.13
N ALA A 74 -3.91 0.79 -33.47
CA ALA A 74 -4.19 -0.25 -32.47
C ALA A 74 -3.03 -0.41 -31.47
N HIS A 75 -1.78 -0.31 -31.95
CA HIS A 75 -0.62 -0.29 -31.07
C HIS A 75 -0.58 0.94 -30.15
N LEU A 76 -0.86 2.14 -30.67
CA LEU A 76 -0.92 3.36 -29.86
C LEU A 76 -2.03 3.30 -28.80
N PHE A 77 -3.21 2.77 -29.14
CA PHE A 77 -4.25 2.49 -28.15
C PHE A 77 -3.78 1.55 -27.05
N SER A 78 -3.05 0.48 -27.40
CA SER A 78 -2.49 -0.43 -26.40
C SER A 78 -1.48 0.25 -25.46
N ILE A 79 -0.76 1.28 -25.93
CA ILE A 79 0.15 2.07 -25.10
C ILE A 79 -0.62 3.01 -24.18
N VAL A 80 -1.68 3.66 -24.69
CA VAL A 80 -2.56 4.53 -23.89
C VAL A 80 -3.27 3.74 -22.80
N ASP A 81 -3.81 2.55 -23.10
CA ASP A 81 -4.42 1.68 -22.10
C ASP A 81 -3.42 1.19 -21.04
N LYS A 82 -2.15 1.00 -21.41
CA LYS A 82 -1.08 0.71 -20.44
C LYS A 82 -0.79 1.92 -19.56
N LEU A 83 -0.69 3.11 -20.14
CA LEU A 83 -0.44 4.34 -19.41
C LEU A 83 -1.57 4.64 -18.42
N ASP A 84 -2.83 4.45 -18.83
CA ASP A 84 -4.00 4.61 -17.95
C ASP A 84 -3.93 3.69 -16.72
N LYS A 85 -3.60 2.40 -16.95
CA LYS A 85 -3.40 1.43 -15.88
C LYS A 85 -2.22 1.79 -14.97
N GLU A 86 -1.13 2.33 -15.51
CA GLU A 86 0.01 2.81 -14.73
C GLU A 86 -0.37 4.00 -13.86
N VAL A 87 -1.02 5.01 -14.41
CA VAL A 87 -1.53 6.17 -13.67
C VAL A 87 -2.45 5.72 -12.54
N GLY A 88 -3.44 4.88 -12.84
CA GLY A 88 -4.37 4.33 -11.85
C GLY A 88 -3.65 3.59 -10.71
N TYR A 89 -2.65 2.78 -11.03
CA TYR A 89 -1.85 2.09 -10.02
C TYR A 89 -1.04 3.05 -9.15
N PHE A 90 -0.37 4.04 -9.73
CA PHE A 90 0.40 5.02 -8.94
C PHE A 90 -0.51 5.84 -8.04
N THR A 91 -1.67 6.28 -8.53
CA THR A 91 -2.64 7.03 -7.74
C THR A 91 -3.23 6.17 -6.63
N ASN A 92 -3.54 4.90 -6.90
CA ASN A 92 -4.06 3.95 -5.90
C ASN A 92 -2.99 3.51 -4.89
N SER A 93 -1.71 3.50 -5.28
CA SER A 93 -0.60 3.26 -4.35
C SER A 93 -0.39 4.45 -3.39
N LEU A 94 -0.89 5.63 -3.73
CA LEU A 94 -0.80 6.83 -2.92
C LEU A 94 -2.05 7.07 -2.06
N ARG A 95 -3.23 6.65 -2.52
CA ARG A 95 -4.50 6.73 -1.77
C ARG A 95 -4.63 5.53 -0.84
N SER A 96 -5.20 5.72 0.35
CA SER A 96 -5.76 4.62 1.12
C SER A 96 -7.26 4.51 0.80
N PRO A 97 -7.70 3.47 0.06
CA PRO A 97 -9.11 3.30 -0.31
C PRO A 97 -9.96 2.69 0.81
N VAL A 98 -9.43 2.53 2.02
CA VAL A 98 -10.03 1.66 3.05
C VAL A 98 -11.27 2.22 3.76
N GLU A 99 -11.72 3.43 3.42
CA GLU A 99 -12.96 4.00 3.96
C GLU A 99 -14.22 3.40 3.32
N ASP A 100 -14.19 3.04 2.03
CA ASP A 100 -15.40 2.72 1.25
C ASP A 100 -15.59 1.21 0.97
N GLU A 101 -14.53 0.41 1.08
CA GLU A 101 -14.54 -1.03 0.81
C GLU A 101 -13.91 -1.81 1.98
N GLY A 102 -14.36 -3.05 2.22
CA GLY A 102 -13.75 -3.92 3.24
C GLY A 102 -12.26 -4.18 2.95
N LEU A 103 -11.43 -4.21 3.99
CA LEU A 103 -9.98 -4.46 3.91
C LEU A 103 -9.65 -5.70 3.07
N LYS A 104 -10.40 -6.80 3.24
CA LYS A 104 -10.21 -8.02 2.44
C LYS A 104 -10.36 -7.76 0.95
N GLN A 105 -11.40 -7.03 0.56
CA GLN A 105 -11.71 -6.76 -0.84
C GLN A 105 -10.62 -5.90 -1.47
N ILE A 106 -10.24 -4.82 -0.79
CA ILE A 106 -9.19 -3.91 -1.25
C ILE A 106 -7.85 -4.64 -1.40
N MET A 107 -7.46 -5.45 -0.41
CA MET A 107 -6.22 -6.22 -0.48
C MET A 107 -6.25 -7.24 -1.63
N SER A 108 -7.39 -7.91 -1.83
CA SER A 108 -7.56 -8.87 -2.93
C SER A 108 -7.44 -8.20 -4.30
N SER A 109 -8.05 -7.02 -4.48
CA SER A 109 -7.97 -6.25 -5.72
C SER A 109 -6.54 -5.79 -6.01
N PHE A 110 -5.85 -5.24 -5.01
CA PHE A 110 -4.45 -4.84 -5.15
C PHE A 110 -3.54 -6.03 -5.50
N ILE A 111 -3.71 -7.16 -4.81
CA ILE A 111 -2.93 -8.38 -5.09
C ILE A 111 -3.14 -8.84 -6.53
N ARG A 112 -4.37 -8.85 -7.03
CA ARG A 112 -4.67 -9.24 -8.42
C ARG A 112 -3.97 -8.33 -9.43
N GLU A 113 -3.97 -7.02 -9.20
CA GLU A 113 -3.25 -6.07 -10.07
C GLU A 113 -1.74 -6.27 -9.98
N TRP A 114 -1.23 -6.54 -8.78
CA TRP A 114 0.18 -6.80 -8.53
C TRP A 114 0.65 -8.10 -9.22
N GLU A 115 -0.16 -9.18 -9.18
CA GLU A 115 0.12 -10.44 -9.89
C GLU A 115 0.21 -10.23 -11.40
N GLN A 116 -0.73 -9.47 -11.98
CA GLN A 116 -0.72 -9.15 -13.41
C GLN A 116 0.51 -8.38 -13.85
N ARG A 117 1.04 -7.51 -12.99
CA ARG A 117 2.22 -6.68 -13.25
C ARG A 117 3.52 -7.43 -13.04
N SER A 118 3.63 -8.16 -11.94
CA SER A 118 4.85 -8.87 -11.56
C SER A 118 5.04 -10.18 -12.33
N GLY A 119 3.94 -10.82 -12.75
CA GLY A 119 3.96 -12.21 -13.22
C GLY A 119 4.21 -13.23 -12.11
N ILE A 120 4.21 -12.80 -10.84
CA ILE A 120 4.46 -13.66 -9.68
C ILE A 120 3.11 -14.01 -9.04
N PRO A 121 2.76 -15.30 -8.88
CA PRO A 121 1.53 -15.70 -8.21
C PRO A 121 1.57 -15.42 -6.70
N VAL A 122 0.45 -14.96 -6.15
CA VAL A 122 0.23 -14.64 -4.74
C VAL A 122 -0.89 -15.50 -4.18
N LYS A 123 -0.61 -16.27 -3.12
CA LYS A 123 -1.64 -16.98 -2.37
C LYS A 123 -2.11 -16.14 -1.19
N MET A 124 -3.33 -15.61 -1.26
CA MET A 124 -3.95 -14.89 -0.14
C MET A 124 -4.81 -15.84 0.71
N ILE A 125 -4.61 -15.83 2.03
CA ILE A 125 -5.49 -16.48 3.01
C ILE A 125 -6.01 -15.42 3.96
N PHE A 126 -7.34 -15.33 4.05
CA PHE A 126 -8.03 -14.48 5.02
C PHE A 126 -8.76 -15.36 6.04
N SER A 127 -8.47 -15.18 7.32
CA SER A 127 -9.09 -15.92 8.41
C SER A 127 -9.65 -14.96 9.46
N GLY A 128 -10.93 -15.13 9.81
CA GLY A 128 -11.68 -14.21 10.68
C GLY A 128 -12.89 -13.62 9.96
N SER A 129 -13.91 -13.21 10.70
CA SER A 129 -15.17 -12.67 10.16
C SER A 129 -15.27 -11.14 10.26
N ASP A 130 -14.37 -10.49 10.99
CA ASP A 130 -14.63 -9.19 11.60
C ASP A 130 -13.72 -8.07 11.07
N ASP A 131 -13.57 -7.96 9.75
CA ASP A 131 -12.94 -6.81 9.08
C ASP A 131 -13.57 -5.49 9.54
N ASP A 132 -14.90 -5.45 9.61
CA ASP A 132 -15.68 -4.26 9.99
C ASP A 132 -15.42 -3.76 11.40
N LEU A 133 -14.87 -4.60 12.29
CA LEU A 133 -14.53 -4.22 13.67
C LEU A 133 -13.15 -3.55 13.78
N LEU A 134 -12.34 -3.54 12.72
CA LEU A 134 -11.06 -2.85 12.74
C LEU A 134 -11.26 -1.35 12.52
N ASP A 135 -10.65 -0.53 13.37
CA ASP A 135 -10.60 0.91 13.19
C ASP A 135 -9.91 1.28 11.86
N TYR A 136 -10.35 2.37 11.24
CA TYR A 136 -9.81 2.87 9.98
C TYR A 136 -8.27 2.93 9.96
N ASP A 137 -7.67 3.48 11.03
CA ASP A 137 -6.21 3.60 11.16
C ASP A 137 -5.51 2.24 11.08
N ILE A 138 -6.11 1.19 11.65
CA ILE A 138 -5.56 -0.17 11.62
C ILE A 138 -5.69 -0.74 10.21
N LYS A 139 -6.85 -0.61 9.57
CA LYS A 139 -7.05 -1.11 8.21
C LYS A 139 -6.10 -0.44 7.23
N ASN A 140 -5.95 0.89 7.31
CA ASN A 140 -5.02 1.67 6.49
C ASN A 140 -3.56 1.24 6.75
N ALA A 141 -3.15 1.07 8.00
CA ALA A 141 -1.81 0.61 8.33
C ALA A 141 -1.49 -0.78 7.75
N LEU A 142 -2.42 -1.74 7.89
CA LEU A 142 -2.28 -3.09 7.32
C LEU A 142 -2.16 -3.05 5.79
N TYR A 143 -3.02 -2.27 5.14
CA TYR A 143 -2.98 -2.10 3.70
C TYR A 143 -1.65 -1.51 3.22
N ARG A 144 -1.19 -0.43 3.85
CA ARG A 144 0.10 0.21 3.51
C ARG A 144 1.28 -0.73 3.72
N VAL A 145 1.29 -1.50 4.80
CA VAL A 145 2.36 -2.49 5.05
C VAL A 145 2.36 -3.59 4.00
N MET A 146 1.19 -4.08 3.60
CA MET A 146 1.08 -5.06 2.51
C MET A 146 1.61 -4.47 1.19
N GLN A 147 1.15 -3.27 0.81
CA GLN A 147 1.56 -2.62 -0.44
C GLN A 147 3.07 -2.43 -0.53
N GLU A 148 3.67 -1.88 0.52
CA GLU A 148 5.11 -1.63 0.58
C GLU A 148 5.90 -2.94 0.53
N THR A 149 5.43 -3.97 1.26
CA THR A 149 6.11 -5.28 1.27
C THR A 149 6.06 -5.94 -0.10
N LEU A 150 4.90 -5.95 -0.76
CA LEU A 150 4.76 -6.49 -2.11
C LEU A 150 5.58 -5.69 -3.15
N THR A 151 5.65 -4.38 -2.99
CA THR A 151 6.50 -3.51 -3.82
C THR A 151 7.97 -3.86 -3.67
N ASN A 152 8.43 -4.09 -2.44
CA ASN A 152 9.81 -4.47 -2.17
C ASN A 152 10.14 -5.86 -2.71
N ILE A 153 9.23 -6.83 -2.59
CA ILE A 153 9.38 -8.17 -3.18
C ILE A 153 9.57 -8.06 -4.69
N MET A 154 8.70 -7.32 -5.37
CA MET A 154 8.77 -7.12 -6.82
C MET A 154 10.11 -6.51 -7.26
N LYS A 155 10.63 -5.54 -6.51
CA LYS A 155 11.86 -4.81 -6.86
C LYS A 155 13.15 -5.55 -6.51
N HIS A 156 13.14 -6.37 -5.46
CA HIS A 156 14.38 -6.79 -4.82
C HIS A 156 14.50 -8.30 -4.55
N ALA A 157 13.40 -9.03 -4.41
CA ALA A 157 13.47 -10.41 -3.90
C ALA A 157 13.85 -11.44 -4.97
N GLY A 158 13.54 -11.19 -6.25
CA GLY A 158 13.65 -12.23 -7.30
C GLY A 158 12.80 -13.47 -6.99
N ALA A 159 11.69 -13.29 -6.28
CA ALA A 159 10.79 -14.35 -5.86
C ALA A 159 10.00 -14.93 -7.03
N SER A 160 9.65 -16.21 -6.93
CA SER A 160 8.79 -16.95 -7.87
C SER A 160 7.39 -17.22 -7.33
N ARG A 161 7.16 -17.04 -6.02
CA ARG A 161 5.84 -17.11 -5.37
C ARG A 161 5.79 -16.22 -4.13
N VAL A 162 4.59 -15.76 -3.80
CA VAL A 162 4.34 -14.99 -2.57
C VAL A 162 3.12 -15.54 -1.83
N GLY A 163 3.16 -15.51 -0.49
CA GLY A 163 2.04 -15.81 0.40
C GLY A 163 1.65 -14.57 1.18
N VAL A 164 0.34 -14.28 1.26
CA VAL A 164 -0.22 -13.23 2.10
C VAL A 164 -1.25 -13.85 3.05
N TYR A 165 -1.03 -13.73 4.35
CA TYR A 165 -1.91 -14.28 5.37
C TYR A 165 -2.41 -13.14 6.25
N LEU A 166 -3.73 -12.96 6.33
CA LEU A 166 -4.37 -12.02 7.23
C LEU A 166 -5.28 -12.79 8.17
N GLN A 167 -4.98 -12.70 9.47
CA GLN A 167 -5.77 -13.31 10.52
C GLN A 167 -6.30 -12.25 11.48
N ILE A 168 -7.62 -12.25 11.69
CA ILE A 168 -8.31 -11.43 12.69
C ILE A 168 -8.84 -12.38 13.77
N THR A 169 -8.51 -12.11 15.03
CA THR A 169 -8.96 -12.93 16.18
C THR A 169 -9.19 -12.03 17.38
N GLY A 170 -10.46 -11.74 17.67
CA GLY A 170 -10.85 -10.80 18.73
C GLY A 170 -10.22 -9.43 18.52
N SER A 171 -9.47 -8.94 19.51
CA SER A 171 -8.74 -7.68 19.43
C SER A 171 -7.30 -7.83 18.91
N ARG A 172 -7.04 -8.81 18.05
CA ARG A 172 -5.74 -8.98 17.41
C ARG A 172 -5.91 -9.17 15.93
N VAL A 173 -5.06 -8.49 15.18
CA VAL A 173 -4.87 -8.71 13.75
C VAL A 173 -3.44 -9.17 13.54
N THR A 174 -3.19 -9.97 12.50
CA THR A 174 -1.87 -10.45 12.13
C THR A 174 -1.79 -10.50 10.63
N LEU A 175 -0.84 -9.77 10.05
CA LEU A 175 -0.52 -9.79 8.64
C LEU A 175 0.84 -10.50 8.47
N VAL A 176 0.92 -11.45 7.56
CA VAL A 176 2.17 -12.11 7.20
C VAL A 176 2.31 -12.05 5.69
N VAL A 177 3.46 -11.59 5.20
CA VAL A 177 3.77 -11.57 3.78
C VAL A 177 5.09 -12.32 3.59
N GLU A 178 5.05 -13.44 2.89
CA GLU A 178 6.22 -14.30 2.69
C GLU A 178 6.52 -14.45 1.21
N ASP A 179 7.80 -14.47 0.85
CA ASP A 179 8.28 -14.73 -0.50
C ASP A 179 9.34 -15.83 -0.50
N ASP A 180 9.56 -16.48 -1.64
CA ASP A 180 10.61 -17.49 -1.82
C ASP A 180 11.90 -16.93 -2.44
N GLY A 181 12.09 -15.62 -2.40
CA GLY A 181 13.22 -14.90 -2.98
C GLY A 181 14.48 -14.88 -2.10
N CYS A 182 15.42 -14.00 -2.47
CA CYS A 182 16.76 -13.94 -1.88
C CYS A 182 16.83 -13.24 -0.51
N GLY A 183 15.71 -12.72 0.01
CA GLY A 183 15.66 -12.01 1.28
C GLY A 183 16.42 -10.67 1.26
N PHE A 184 16.54 -10.01 2.41
CA PHE A 184 17.27 -8.75 2.58
C PHE A 184 18.38 -8.88 3.63
N ASP A 185 19.46 -8.10 3.47
CA ASP A 185 20.57 -8.07 4.43
C ASP A 185 20.18 -7.29 5.69
N VAL A 186 19.72 -8.02 6.69
CA VAL A 186 19.26 -7.55 8.01
C VAL A 186 20.30 -6.71 8.76
N LYS A 187 21.59 -6.76 8.40
CA LYS A 187 22.63 -5.97 9.08
C LYS A 187 22.52 -4.46 8.85
N LYS A 188 21.73 -3.99 7.88
CA LYS A 188 21.44 -2.56 7.67
C LYS A 188 20.09 -2.10 8.22
N SER A 189 19.21 -3.02 8.59
CA SER A 189 17.83 -2.75 9.02
C SER A 189 17.52 -3.69 10.18
N GLY A 190 17.67 -3.22 11.42
CA GLY A 190 17.67 -4.04 12.65
C GLY A 190 16.36 -4.78 13.00
N LEU A 191 15.91 -5.68 12.13
CA LEU A 191 14.72 -6.51 12.30
C LEU A 191 15.06 -8.00 12.12
N PHE A 192 14.65 -8.79 13.10
CA PHE A 192 15.10 -10.14 13.47
C PHE A 192 15.12 -11.21 12.35
N GLN A 193 15.99 -12.20 12.53
CA GLN A 193 16.36 -13.23 11.56
C GLN A 193 15.36 -14.40 11.50
N ARG A 194 14.63 -14.56 10.39
CA ARG A 194 14.25 -15.82 9.72
C ARG A 194 13.58 -15.48 8.37
N ARG A 195 13.63 -16.41 7.41
CA ARG A 195 13.36 -16.29 5.95
C ARG A 195 11.95 -15.82 5.50
N SER A 196 11.33 -14.89 6.21
CA SER A 196 9.97 -14.41 5.95
C SER A 196 9.90 -12.93 6.34
N ILE A 197 9.31 -12.06 5.51
CA ILE A 197 8.97 -10.70 5.94
C ILE A 197 7.72 -10.78 6.84
N ILE A 198 7.90 -11.14 8.11
CA ILE A 198 6.79 -11.25 9.05
C ILE A 198 6.52 -9.88 9.68
N TRP A 199 5.50 -9.17 9.21
CA TRP A 199 4.98 -7.96 9.88
C TRP A 199 3.82 -8.30 10.83
N VAL A 200 4.13 -8.83 12.02
CA VAL A 200 3.09 -9.05 13.05
C VAL A 200 2.64 -7.71 13.64
N LEU A 201 1.53 -7.18 13.14
CA LEU A 201 0.85 -6.00 13.69
C LEU A 201 -0.24 -6.41 14.67
N SER A 202 0.10 -6.69 15.94
CA SER A 202 -0.91 -6.99 16.96
C SER A 202 -1.53 -5.69 17.52
N ALA A 203 -2.68 -5.29 16.99
CA ALA A 203 -3.45 -4.13 17.48
C ALA A 203 -4.49 -4.56 18.54
N CYS A 204 -4.10 -4.61 19.82
CA CYS A 204 -5.05 -4.61 20.93
C CYS A 204 -5.51 -3.16 21.14
N GLY A 205 -6.77 -2.91 21.53
CA GLY A 205 -7.45 -1.59 21.61
C GLY A 205 -6.79 -0.46 22.43
N ARG A 206 -5.48 -0.55 22.74
CA ARG A 206 -4.58 0.51 23.20
C ARG A 206 -3.19 0.35 22.53
N GLY A 207 -3.11 0.62 21.23
CA GLY A 207 -1.85 0.87 20.50
C GLY A 207 -1.17 -0.33 19.83
N LEU A 208 -0.40 -0.02 18.77
CA LEU A 208 0.41 -0.96 18.00
C LEU A 208 1.58 -1.50 18.83
N ARG A 209 1.74 -2.82 18.89
CA ARG A 209 2.96 -3.47 19.43
C ARG A 209 3.53 -4.47 18.44
N LEU A 210 4.84 -4.39 18.24
CA LEU A 210 5.64 -5.49 17.72
C LEU A 210 5.65 -6.63 18.78
N PRO A 211 5.63 -7.90 18.39
CA PRO A 211 5.73 -9.00 19.33
C PRO A 211 7.07 -8.93 20.07
N ALA A 212 7.02 -9.12 21.39
CA ALA A 212 8.21 -9.25 22.22
C ALA A 212 8.74 -10.69 22.13
N ASP A 213 10.06 -10.81 22.04
CA ASP A 213 10.81 -12.04 21.88
C ASP A 213 10.52 -13.06 22.99
N HIS A 214 10.29 -14.31 22.60
CA HIS A 214 10.36 -15.49 23.47
C HIS A 214 11.30 -16.51 22.85
#